data_AF-A0A6B3FLF7-F1
#
_entry.id   AF-A0A6B3FLF7-F1
#
_cell.length_a   1.000
_cell.length_b   1.000
_cell.length_c   1.000
_cell.angle_alpha   90.00
_cell.angle_beta   90.00
_cell.angle_gamma   90.00
#
_symmetry.space_group_name_H-M   'P 1'
#
loop_
_entity.id
_entity.type
_entity.pdbx_description
1 polymer ?
#
loop_
_entity_poly.entity_id
_entity_poly.type
_entity_poly.pdbx_seq_one_letter_code
_entity_poly.pdbx_strand_id
1 'polypeptide(L)'
;TATAFEIAARLGYDGVEVMVWTDPVSQDIEALRRLSDYHRVPILAVHAPCLLITQRVWSTDPWVKLQRAKAAAEKLGASTVVVHPPFRWQRNYARDFVTGIWRMAGETDVRFAVENMYPWRYRDREMLAYAPDWDV
;
A
#
# COMPACT_ATOMS: atom_id res chain seq x y z
N THR A 1 -6.64 -9.57 -9.88
CA THR A 1 -6.63 -10.02 -8.48
C THR A 1 -6.92 -11.50 -8.31
N ALA A 2 -8.09 -12.04 -8.70
CA ALA A 2 -8.43 -13.46 -8.52
C ALA A 2 -7.39 -14.46 -9.11
N THR A 3 -6.95 -14.22 -10.35
CA THR A 3 -5.91 -15.04 -10.99
C THR A 3 -4.60 -15.08 -10.21
N ALA A 4 -4.25 -14.01 -9.48
CA ALA A 4 -3.03 -13.99 -8.67
C ALA A 4 -3.13 -14.96 -7.49
N PHE A 5 -4.28 -15.05 -6.82
CA PHE A 5 -4.52 -16.03 -5.76
C PHE A 5 -4.48 -17.47 -6.29
N GLU A 6 -5.07 -17.71 -7.46
CA GLU A 6 -5.01 -19.03 -8.12
C GLU A 6 -3.57 -19.43 -8.43
N ILE A 7 -2.79 -18.53 -9.04
CA ILE A 7 -1.38 -18.78 -9.37
C ILE A 7 -0.57 -19.01 -8.09
N ALA A 8 -0.77 -18.18 -7.07
CA ALA A 8 -0.08 -18.30 -5.78
C ALA A 8 -0.31 -19.68 -5.15
N ALA A 9 -1.57 -20.13 -5.11
CA ALA A 9 -1.94 -21.45 -4.60
C ALA A 9 -1.32 -22.58 -5.42
N ARG A 10 -1.37 -22.49 -6.76
CA ARG A 10 -0.82 -23.51 -7.66
C ARG A 10 0.69 -23.65 -7.57
N LEU A 11 1.38 -22.55 -7.31
CA LEU A 11 2.85 -22.52 -7.17
C LEU A 11 3.32 -22.76 -5.73
N GLY A 12 2.40 -22.84 -4.76
CA GLY A 12 2.73 -23.14 -3.36
C GLY A 12 3.33 -21.95 -2.61
N TYR A 13 2.99 -20.72 -2.99
CA TYR A 13 3.37 -19.54 -2.20
C TYR A 13 2.65 -19.54 -0.84
N ASP A 14 3.32 -18.99 0.16
CA ASP A 14 2.86 -18.90 1.55
C ASP A 14 1.89 -17.73 1.79
N GLY A 15 1.78 -16.81 0.84
CA GLY A 15 0.83 -15.70 0.89
C GLY A 15 0.99 -14.73 -0.26
N VAL A 16 0.23 -13.64 -0.21
CA VAL A 16 0.28 -12.56 -1.20
C VAL A 16 0.35 -11.18 -0.53
N GLU A 17 0.99 -10.26 -1.21
CA GLU A 17 0.75 -8.82 -1.03
C GLU A 17 -0.36 -8.40 -2.00
N VAL A 18 -1.38 -7.72 -1.50
CA VAL A 18 -2.44 -7.17 -2.33
C VAL A 18 -2.16 -5.72 -2.63
N MET A 19 -1.94 -5.42 -3.90
CA MET A 19 -1.87 -4.04 -4.38
C MET A 19 -3.26 -3.46 -4.62
N VAL A 20 -3.63 -2.45 -3.83
CA VAL A 20 -4.91 -1.74 -4.00
C VAL A 20 -4.83 -0.86 -5.24
N TRP A 21 -5.52 -1.27 -6.29
CA TRP A 21 -5.40 -0.70 -7.64
C TRP A 21 -6.74 -0.23 -8.20
N THR A 22 -6.78 0.06 -9.51
CA THR A 22 -8.00 0.43 -10.23
C THR A 22 -8.97 -0.73 -10.42
N ASP A 23 -8.54 -1.98 -10.25
CA ASP A 23 -9.41 -3.17 -10.25
C ASP A 23 -10.33 -3.13 -9.02
N PRO A 24 -11.67 -3.09 -9.17
CA PRO A 24 -12.60 -3.03 -8.04
C PRO A 24 -12.43 -4.20 -7.05
N VAL A 25 -12.02 -5.37 -7.53
CA VAL A 25 -11.80 -6.54 -6.66
C VAL A 25 -10.69 -6.28 -5.64
N SER A 26 -9.63 -5.55 -6.03
CA SER A 26 -8.54 -5.17 -5.12
C SER A 26 -8.94 -4.13 -4.07
N GLN A 27 -10.10 -3.49 -4.23
CA GLN A 27 -10.62 -2.46 -3.33
C GLN A 27 -11.68 -3.00 -2.36
N ASP A 28 -12.26 -4.18 -2.67
CA ASP A 28 -13.30 -4.83 -1.89
C ASP A 28 -12.67 -5.85 -0.92
N ILE A 29 -12.62 -5.46 0.36
CA ILE A 29 -12.08 -6.26 1.47
C ILE A 29 -12.79 -7.61 1.58
N GLU A 30 -14.10 -7.65 1.36
CA GLU A 30 -14.88 -8.89 1.47
C GLU A 30 -14.59 -9.82 0.28
N ALA A 31 -14.40 -9.27 -0.91
CA ALA A 31 -13.95 -10.05 -2.07
C ALA A 31 -12.55 -10.62 -1.87
N LEU A 32 -11.61 -9.82 -1.34
CA LEU A 32 -10.26 -10.27 -1.02
C LEU A 32 -10.26 -11.38 0.03
N ARG A 33 -11.05 -11.25 1.09
CA ARG A 33 -11.22 -12.30 2.10
C ARG A 33 -11.73 -13.59 1.48
N ARG A 34 -12.78 -13.53 0.66
CA ARG A 34 -13.31 -14.71 -0.04
C ARG A 34 -12.27 -15.38 -0.95
N LEU A 35 -11.44 -14.60 -1.64
CA LEU A 35 -10.36 -15.14 -2.49
C LEU A 35 -9.28 -15.82 -1.65
N SER A 36 -8.85 -15.18 -0.56
CA SER A 36 -7.89 -15.74 0.41
C SER A 36 -8.39 -17.08 0.96
N ASP A 37 -9.63 -17.12 1.44
CA ASP A 37 -10.25 -18.32 2.04
C ASP A 37 -10.41 -19.45 1.02
N TYR A 38 -10.89 -19.12 -0.20
CA TYR A 38 -11.12 -20.09 -1.26
C TYR A 38 -9.82 -20.73 -1.76
N HIS A 39 -8.80 -19.92 -2.01
CA HIS A 39 -7.51 -20.40 -2.49
C HIS A 39 -6.58 -20.89 -1.37
N ARG A 40 -6.94 -20.66 -0.10
CA ARG A 40 -6.13 -20.93 1.09
C ARG A 40 -4.75 -20.27 1.04
N VAL A 41 -4.72 -19.04 0.52
CA VAL A 41 -3.50 -18.22 0.41
C VAL A 41 -3.72 -16.95 1.22
N PRO A 42 -3.06 -16.78 2.37
CA PRO A 42 -3.26 -15.63 3.24
C PRO A 42 -2.75 -14.34 2.61
N ILE A 43 -3.35 -13.22 3.00
CA ILE A 43 -2.89 -11.89 2.63
C ILE A 43 -1.92 -11.43 3.72
N LEU A 44 -0.64 -11.30 3.37
CA LEU A 44 0.42 -10.95 4.32
C LEU A 44 0.60 -9.44 4.44
N ALA A 45 0.34 -8.72 3.34
CA ALA A 45 0.49 -7.28 3.24
C ALA A 45 -0.58 -6.63 2.35
N VAL A 46 -0.91 -5.38 2.66
CA VAL A 46 -1.75 -4.51 1.84
C VAL A 46 -0.93 -3.33 1.36
N HIS A 47 -0.79 -3.18 0.05
CA HIS A 47 -0.13 -2.02 -0.54
C HIS A 47 -1.14 -0.88 -0.71
N ALA A 48 -0.89 0.26 -0.04
CA ALA A 48 -1.77 1.42 -0.10
C ALA A 48 -1.83 2.02 -1.53
N PRO A 49 -2.95 2.62 -1.95
CA PRO A 49 -3.05 3.23 -3.28
C PRO A 49 -2.27 4.54 -3.40
N CYS A 50 -0.95 4.45 -3.59
CA CYS A 50 0.00 5.57 -3.57
C CYS A 50 0.57 5.97 -4.95
N LEU A 51 0.23 5.28 -6.04
CA LEU A 51 0.69 5.61 -7.39
C LEU A 51 -0.10 6.75 -8.06
N LEU A 52 0.47 7.36 -9.11
CA LEU A 52 -0.15 8.46 -9.85
C LEU A 52 -1.50 8.07 -10.50
N ILE A 53 -1.65 6.82 -10.90
CA ILE A 53 -2.88 6.32 -11.50
C ILE A 53 -3.94 5.95 -10.45
N THR A 54 -3.54 5.73 -9.20
CA THR A 54 -4.44 5.37 -8.09
C THR A 54 -4.83 6.58 -7.23
N GLN A 55 -4.69 7.80 -7.75
CA GLN A 55 -4.93 9.02 -6.97
C GLN A 55 -6.37 9.16 -6.45
N ARG A 56 -7.36 8.57 -7.13
CA ARG A 56 -8.78 8.59 -6.72
C ARG A 56 -9.26 7.27 -6.09
N VAL A 57 -8.41 6.26 -6.02
CA VAL A 57 -8.77 4.97 -5.42
C VAL A 57 -8.96 5.18 -3.92
N TRP A 58 -10.11 4.74 -3.42
CA TRP A 58 -10.64 4.98 -2.06
C TRP A 58 -10.90 6.44 -1.67
N SER A 59 -9.96 7.35 -1.88
CA SER A 59 -10.06 8.77 -1.51
C SER A 59 -9.11 9.59 -2.37
N THR A 60 -9.25 10.92 -2.37
CA THR A 60 -8.21 11.84 -2.85
C THR A 60 -7.27 12.29 -1.73
N ASP A 61 -7.66 12.10 -0.47
CA ASP A 61 -6.84 12.41 0.72
C ASP A 61 -5.91 11.23 1.05
N PRO A 62 -4.57 11.43 1.05
CA PRO A 62 -3.60 10.38 1.36
C PRO A 62 -3.73 9.82 2.78
N TRP A 63 -4.11 10.64 3.78
CA TRP A 63 -4.29 10.16 5.14
C TRP A 63 -5.50 9.23 5.26
N VAL A 64 -6.59 9.58 4.58
CA VAL A 64 -7.79 8.72 4.52
C VAL A 64 -7.45 7.40 3.83
N LYS A 65 -6.59 7.40 2.80
CA LYS A 65 -6.11 6.16 2.16
C LYS A 65 -5.34 5.28 3.13
N LEU A 66 -4.42 5.85 3.93
CA LEU A 66 -3.64 5.08 4.90
C LEU A 66 -4.50 4.54 6.04
N GLN A 67 -5.47 5.32 6.53
CA GLN A 67 -6.43 4.83 7.52
C GLN A 67 -7.27 3.67 6.97
N ARG A 68 -7.68 3.74 5.70
CA ARG A 68 -8.40 2.64 5.03
C ARG A 68 -7.50 1.43 4.79
N ALA A 69 -6.24 1.63 4.43
CA ALA A 69 -5.27 0.54 4.26
C ALA A 69 -5.02 -0.18 5.61
N LYS A 70 -4.86 0.58 6.70
CA LYS A 70 -4.79 0.05 8.07
C LYS A 70 -5.99 -0.84 8.39
N ALA A 71 -7.20 -0.29 8.25
CA ALA A 71 -8.44 -1.01 8.53
C ALA A 71 -8.64 -2.23 7.62
N ALA A 72 -8.17 -2.16 6.37
CA ALA A 72 -8.19 -3.30 5.45
C ALA A 72 -7.22 -4.40 5.92
N ALA A 73 -5.99 -4.04 6.29
CA ALA A 73 -5.01 -5.00 6.80
C ALA A 73 -5.52 -5.70 8.06
N GLU A 74 -6.06 -4.95 9.03
CA GLU A 74 -6.66 -5.49 10.24
C GLU A 74 -7.78 -6.49 9.95
N LYS A 75 -8.70 -6.16 9.03
CA LYS A 75 -9.82 -7.04 8.65
C LYS A 75 -9.39 -8.28 7.87
N LEU A 76 -8.32 -8.17 7.10
CA LEU A 76 -7.78 -9.26 6.28
C LEU A 76 -6.77 -10.13 7.05
N GLY A 77 -6.40 -9.75 8.27
CA GLY A 77 -5.34 -10.41 9.04
C GLY A 77 -3.93 -10.16 8.50
N ALA A 78 -3.75 -9.15 7.65
CA ALA A 78 -2.44 -8.76 7.14
C ALA A 78 -1.64 -8.04 8.23
N SER A 79 -0.35 -8.36 8.31
CA SER A 79 0.55 -7.80 9.34
C SER A 79 1.21 -6.49 8.91
N THR A 80 1.12 -6.14 7.62
CA THR A 80 1.87 -5.03 7.03
C THR A 80 1.01 -4.20 6.08
N VAL A 81 1.15 -2.88 6.16
CA VAL A 81 0.73 -1.93 5.13
C VAL A 81 1.98 -1.38 4.46
N VAL A 82 2.11 -1.58 3.15
CA VAL A 82 3.17 -0.97 2.35
C VAL A 82 2.71 0.40 1.88
N VAL A 83 3.58 1.40 2.00
CA VAL A 83 3.30 2.79 1.65
C VAL A 83 4.50 3.42 0.95
N HIS A 84 4.25 4.27 -0.04
CA HIS A 84 5.31 5.08 -0.64
C HIS A 84 5.45 6.42 0.10
N PRO A 85 6.67 6.98 0.16
CA PRO A 85 6.87 8.36 0.51
C PRO A 85 6.00 9.30 -0.35
N PRO A 86 5.52 10.41 0.23
CA PRO A 86 4.83 11.49 -0.47
C PRO A 86 5.55 11.94 -1.75
N PHE A 87 4.77 12.30 -2.77
CA PHE A 87 5.32 13.12 -3.85
C PHE A 87 5.69 14.51 -3.33
N ARG A 88 6.79 15.10 -3.82
CA ARG A 88 7.27 16.41 -3.32
C ARG A 88 6.27 17.55 -3.46
N TRP A 89 5.37 17.49 -4.45
CA TRP A 89 4.32 18.50 -4.61
C TRP A 89 3.21 18.38 -3.57
N GLN A 90 3.11 17.28 -2.84
CA GLN A 90 2.15 17.08 -1.75
C GLN A 90 2.69 17.69 -0.44
N ARG A 91 2.97 18.99 -0.44
CA ARG A 91 3.75 19.68 0.62
C ARG A 91 3.26 19.43 2.04
N ASN A 92 1.94 19.50 2.27
CA ASN A 92 1.38 19.31 3.61
C ASN A 92 1.51 17.84 4.05
N TYR A 93 1.21 16.90 3.16
CA TYR A 93 1.38 15.48 3.44
C TYR A 93 2.85 15.13 3.70
N ALA A 94 3.77 15.66 2.89
CA ALA A 94 5.21 15.46 3.05
C ALA A 94 5.76 15.97 4.38
N ARG A 95 5.29 17.13 4.85
CA ARG A 95 5.70 17.71 6.13
C ARG A 95 5.37 16.80 7.31
N ASP A 96 4.16 16.25 7.31
CA ASP A 96 3.62 15.51 8.46
C ASP A 96 3.81 13.99 8.31
N PHE A 97 4.40 13.52 7.19
CA PHE A 97 4.44 12.11 6.81
C PHE A 97 5.05 11.22 7.88
N VAL A 98 6.29 11.49 8.28
CA VAL A 98 7.04 10.65 9.22
C VAL A 98 6.31 10.59 10.57
N THR A 99 5.94 11.74 11.13
CA THR A 99 5.22 11.82 12.41
C THR A 99 3.85 11.13 12.31
N GLY A 100 3.14 11.30 11.21
CA GLY A 100 1.83 10.67 11.00
C GLY A 100 1.90 9.15 10.82
N ILE A 101 2.91 8.63 10.12
CA ILE A 101 3.17 7.18 10.05
C ILE A 101 3.42 6.62 11.45
N TRP A 102 4.30 7.24 12.24
CA TRP A 102 4.57 6.79 13.61
C TRP A 102 3.34 6.85 14.51
N ARG A 103 2.54 7.90 14.40
CA ARG A 103 1.28 8.01 15.13
C ARG A 103 0.35 6.86 14.78
N MET A 104 0.12 6.57 13.49
CA MET A 104 -0.77 5.49 13.07
C MET A 104 -0.22 4.11 13.46
N ALA A 105 1.09 3.91 13.35
CA ALA A 105 1.74 2.69 13.80
C ALA A 105 1.59 2.46 15.31
N GLY A 106 1.46 3.52 16.11
CA GLY A 106 1.18 3.41 17.54
C GLY A 106 -0.27 3.06 17.90
N GLU A 107 -1.18 2.98 16.92
CA GLU A 107 -2.61 2.70 17.11
C GLU A 107 -2.99 1.24 16.81
N THR A 108 -2.07 0.42 16.31
CA THR A 108 -2.34 -0.93 15.78
C THR A 108 -1.09 -1.81 15.83
N ASP A 109 -1.27 -3.13 15.77
CA ASP A 109 -0.16 -4.08 15.60
C ASP A 109 0.31 -4.19 14.14
N VAL A 110 -0.43 -3.61 13.19
CA VAL A 110 -0.06 -3.57 11.76
C VAL A 110 1.15 -2.67 11.55
N ARG A 111 2.18 -3.19 10.90
CA ARG A 111 3.40 -2.45 10.58
C ARG A 111 3.21 -1.61 9.33
N PHE A 112 3.61 -0.34 9.37
CA PHE A 112 3.70 0.49 8.18
C PHE A 112 5.10 0.41 7.60
N ALA A 113 5.25 -0.28 6.47
CA ALA A 113 6.51 -0.41 5.74
C ALA A 113 6.59 0.69 4.67
N VAL A 114 7.47 1.66 4.88
CA VAL A 114 7.73 2.71 3.87
C VAL A 114 8.69 2.15 2.83
N GLU A 115 8.22 2.01 1.59
CA GLU A 115 9.04 1.52 0.47
C GLU A 115 10.03 2.58 0.01
N ASN A 116 11.28 2.18 -0.23
CA ASN A 116 12.31 3.07 -0.78
C ASN A 116 11.94 3.47 -2.21
N MET A 117 11.78 4.79 -2.44
CA MET A 117 11.45 5.33 -3.76
C MET A 117 12.60 6.17 -4.30
N TYR A 118 13.14 5.73 -5.44
CA TYR A 118 14.29 6.37 -6.08
C TYR A 118 13.89 7.56 -6.97
N PRO A 119 14.82 8.51 -7.22
CA PRO A 119 14.59 9.63 -8.12
C PRO A 119 14.15 9.16 -9.52
N TRP A 120 13.26 9.92 -10.14
CA TRP A 120 12.89 9.67 -11.54
C TRP A 120 14.01 10.14 -12.45
N ARG A 121 14.45 9.27 -13.36
CA ARG A 121 15.41 9.61 -14.41
C ARG A 121 14.68 9.90 -15.71
N TYR A 122 14.89 11.08 -16.27
CA TYR A 122 14.45 11.42 -17.62
C TYR A 122 15.64 11.98 -18.40
N ARG A 123 16.18 11.16 -19.32
CA ARG A 123 17.47 11.42 -20.00
C ARG A 123 18.58 11.67 -18.96
N ASP A 124 19.34 12.74 -19.10
CA ASP A 124 20.43 13.13 -18.19
C ASP A 124 19.94 13.93 -16.96
N ARG A 125 18.61 14.02 -16.74
CA ARG A 125 18.04 14.74 -15.59
C ARG A 125 17.48 13.76 -14.57
N GLU A 126 17.98 13.85 -13.34
CA GLU A 126 17.34 13.26 -12.17
C GLU A 126 16.36 14.27 -11.56
N MET A 127 15.14 13.80 -11.30
CA MET A 127 14.14 14.55 -10.57
C MET A 127 13.86 13.83 -9.25
N LEU A 128 14.15 14.51 -8.14
CA LEU A 128 13.68 14.12 -6.83
C LEU A 128 12.14 14.16 -6.87
N ALA A 129 11.50 13.00 -6.94
CA ALA A 129 10.04 12.91 -7.05
C ALA A 129 9.37 12.74 -5.67
N TYR A 130 10.13 12.26 -4.69
CA TYR A 130 9.63 11.83 -3.38
C TYR A 130 10.24 12.66 -2.22
N ALA A 131 9.54 12.68 -1.09
CA ALA A 131 9.99 13.24 0.18
C ALA A 131 9.35 12.48 1.36
N PRO A 132 10.08 12.07 2.41
CA PRO A 132 11.54 12.20 2.59
C PRO A 132 12.34 11.44 1.53
N ASP A 133 13.65 11.74 1.42
CA ASP A 133 14.53 11.00 0.52
C ASP A 133 14.68 9.54 1.01
N TRP A 134 15.28 8.67 0.20
CA TRP A 134 15.49 7.28 0.60
C TRP A 134 16.77 7.11 1.44
N ASP A 135 17.72 8.04 1.31
CA ASP A 135 19.00 8.08 2.04
C ASP A 135 19.01 9.24 3.07
N VAL A 136 18.23 9.08 4.15
CA VAL A 136 18.08 10.06 5.25
C VAL A 136 18.42 9.45 6.59
#